data_AF-A0A961QT96-F1
#
_entry.id   AF-A0A961QT96-F1
#
_cell.length_a   1.000
_cell.length_b   1.000
_cell.length_c   1.000
_cell.angle_alpha   90.00
_cell.angle_beta   90.00
_cell.angle_gamma   90.00
#
_symmetry.space_group_name_H-M   'P 1'
#
loop_
_entity.id
_entity.type
_entity.pdbx_description
1 polymer ?
#
loop_
_entity_poly.entity_id
_entity_poly.type
_entity_poly.pdbx_seq_one_letter_code
_entity_poly.pdbx_strand_id
1 'polypeptide(L)'
;MSPAGTPPRARPRDPRLDFFRGLAMFIIVMAHTPGNVWTLWIPARFGFSDAAEIFVFCSGMASAIAFGGTFASRGWILGAVRTLFRVWQVYWAHIGAFLVTAALMAVLTAAEVTG
;
A
#
# COMPACT_ATOMS: atom_id res chain seq x y z
N MET A 1 24.30 -30.41 -20.85
CA MET A 1 23.82 -30.04 -19.50
C MET A 1 23.78 -28.52 -19.46
N SER A 2 22.64 -27.91 -19.78
CA SER A 2 22.52 -26.44 -19.88
C SER A 2 22.59 -25.81 -18.49
N PRO A 3 23.33 -24.70 -18.30
CA PRO A 3 23.42 -24.04 -17.01
C PRO A 3 22.03 -23.50 -16.62
N ALA A 4 21.56 -23.91 -15.44
CA ALA A 4 20.35 -23.37 -14.83
C ALA A 4 20.53 -21.86 -14.65
N GLY A 5 19.67 -21.07 -15.30
CA GLY A 5 19.72 -19.60 -15.23
C GLY A 5 19.52 -19.12 -13.79
N THR A 6 20.46 -18.33 -13.29
CA THR A 6 20.37 -17.65 -11.99
C THR A 6 19.03 -16.91 -11.88
N PRO A 7 18.24 -17.12 -10.81
CA PRO A 7 16.97 -16.43 -10.64
C PRO A 7 17.22 -14.91 -10.67
N PRO A 8 16.36 -14.13 -11.35
CA PRO A 8 16.54 -12.69 -11.44
C PRO A 8 16.59 -12.10 -10.04
N ARG A 9 17.74 -11.49 -9.72
CA ARG A 9 18.03 -10.86 -8.43
C ARG A 9 16.94 -9.84 -8.15
N ALA A 10 16.25 -9.98 -7.02
CA ALA A 10 15.26 -9.01 -6.57
C ALA A 10 15.93 -7.63 -6.58
N ARG A 11 15.33 -6.66 -7.30
CA ARG A 11 15.83 -5.28 -7.28
C ARG A 11 15.81 -4.81 -5.82
N PRO A 12 16.92 -4.26 -5.30
CA PRO A 12 16.96 -3.76 -3.94
C PRO A 12 15.86 -2.71 -3.76
N ARG A 13 15.07 -2.84 -2.68
CA ARG A 13 14.08 -1.84 -2.29
C ARG A 13 14.81 -0.57 -1.86
N ASP A 14 14.28 0.58 -2.26
CA ASP A 14 14.84 1.87 -1.86
C ASP A 14 14.37 2.22 -0.43
N PRO A 15 15.26 2.21 0.58
CA PRO A 15 14.88 2.45 1.97
C PRO A 15 14.39 3.89 2.20
N ARG A 16 14.85 4.84 1.37
CA ARG A 16 14.46 6.25 1.50
C ARG A 16 13.00 6.41 1.12
N LEU A 17 12.60 5.75 0.04
CA LEU A 17 11.22 5.79 -0.44
C LEU A 17 10.25 5.18 0.58
N ASP A 18 10.64 4.06 1.19
CA ASP A 18 9.83 3.41 2.23
C ASP A 18 9.74 4.28 3.49
N PHE A 19 10.82 4.97 3.88
CA PHE A 19 10.81 5.91 5.00
C PHE A 19 9.85 7.09 4.78
N PHE A 20 9.96 7.80 3.65
CA PHE A 20 9.09 8.95 3.36
C PHE A 20 7.63 8.54 3.20
N ARG A 21 7.37 7.38 2.59
CA ARG A 21 6.02 6.82 2.49
C ARG A 21 5.44 6.49 3.87
N GLY A 22 6.25 5.91 4.76
CA GLY A 22 5.84 5.59 6.13
C GLY A 22 5.58 6.84 6.98
N LEU A 23 6.45 7.85 6.88
CA LEU A 23 6.27 9.14 7.54
C LEU A 23 4.98 9.82 7.06
N ALA A 24 4.72 9.80 5.76
CA ALA A 24 3.48 10.33 5.19
C ALA A 24 2.24 9.61 5.73
N MET A 25 2.25 8.28 5.77
CA MET A 25 1.16 7.48 6.36
C MET A 25 0.92 7.83 7.84
N PHE A 26 1.98 7.99 8.63
CA PHE A 26 1.88 8.39 10.03
C PHE A 26 1.23 9.77 10.20
N ILE A 27 1.65 10.75 9.40
CA ILE A 27 1.10 12.10 9.43
C ILE A 27 -0.39 12.09 9.02
N ILE A 28 -0.80 11.29 8.03
CA ILE A 28 -2.20 11.16 7.61
C ILE A 28 -3.08 10.62 8.75
N VAL A 29 -2.63 9.58 9.46
CA VAL A 29 -3.35 9.01 10.60
C VAL A 29 -3.52 10.06 11.71
N MET A 30 -2.46 10.79 12.03
CA MET A 30 -2.50 11.89 12.99
C MET A 30 -3.48 13.00 12.56
N ALA A 31 -3.58 13.28 11.25
CA ALA A 31 -4.48 14.28 10.69
C ALA A 31 -5.96 13.89 10.74
N HIS A 32 -6.28 12.61 10.62
CA HIS A 32 -7.66 12.12 10.51
C HIS A 32 -8.21 11.52 11.80
N THR A 33 -7.47 11.56 12.91
CA THR A 33 -7.95 11.13 14.23
C THR A 33 -8.65 12.31 14.94
N PRO A 34 -9.99 12.29 15.10
CA PRO A 34 -10.74 13.39 15.71
C PRO A 34 -10.45 13.52 17.21
N GLY A 35 -10.46 14.76 17.73
CA GLY A 35 -10.24 15.04 19.17
C GLY A 35 -8.79 15.20 19.61
N ASN A 36 -7.84 15.24 18.67
CA ASN A 36 -6.42 15.29 18.97
C ASN A 36 -5.81 16.70 18.77
N VAL A 37 -5.24 17.31 19.82
CA VAL A 37 -4.53 18.61 19.78
C VAL A 37 -3.33 18.64 18.80
N TRP A 38 -2.79 17.47 18.46
CA TRP A 38 -1.72 17.29 17.48
C TRP A 38 -2.18 17.60 16.03
N THR A 39 -3.48 17.68 15.76
CA THR A 39 -4.02 18.14 14.44
C THR A 39 -3.72 19.61 14.12
N LEU A 40 -3.36 20.43 15.12
CA LEU A 40 -2.96 21.82 14.94
C LEU A 40 -1.50 21.97 14.45
N TRP A 41 -0.68 20.92 14.56
CA TRP A 41 0.76 20.93 14.26
C TRP A 41 1.15 20.06 13.05
N ILE A 42 0.22 19.92 12.11
CA ILE A 42 0.40 19.07 10.93
C ILE A 42 0.96 19.90 9.76
N PRO A 43 1.93 19.39 8.97
CA PRO A 43 2.50 20.07 7.82
C PRO A 43 1.46 20.66 6.85
N ALA A 44 0.30 20.00 6.70
CA ALA A 44 -0.84 20.44 5.89
C ALA A 44 -1.39 21.84 6.25
N ARG A 45 -1.10 22.35 7.45
CA ARG A 45 -1.52 23.71 7.89
C ARG A 45 -0.46 24.78 7.66
N PHE A 46 0.77 24.38 7.33
CA PHE A 46 1.94 25.27 7.22
C PHE A 46 2.61 25.24 5.84
N GLY A 47 2.17 24.38 4.92
CA GLY A 47 2.79 24.23 3.60
C GLY A 47 1.78 24.06 2.47
N PHE A 48 2.21 24.39 1.24
CA PHE A 48 1.44 24.19 0.00
C PHE A 48 1.22 22.71 -0.38
N SER A 49 1.85 21.78 0.34
CA SER A 49 1.74 20.34 0.14
C SER A 49 1.54 19.62 1.48
N ASP A 50 0.58 18.70 1.51
CA ASP A 50 0.18 17.86 2.62
C ASP A 50 0.86 16.47 2.58
N ALA A 51 0.54 15.64 3.59
CA ALA A 51 1.08 14.29 3.68
C ALA A 51 0.47 13.31 2.65
N ALA A 52 -0.72 13.59 2.12
CA ALA A 52 -1.34 12.77 1.08
C ALA A 52 -0.58 12.88 -0.24
N GLU A 53 -0.13 14.08 -0.66
CA GLU A 53 0.65 14.19 -1.90
C GLU A 53 2.01 13.48 -1.80
N ILE A 54 2.69 13.59 -0.66
CA ILE A 54 3.94 12.86 -0.41
C ILE A 54 3.68 11.35 -0.50
N PHE A 55 2.59 10.86 0.09
CA PHE A 55 2.24 9.44 0.06
C PHE A 55 1.92 8.94 -1.36
N VAL A 56 1.14 9.71 -2.13
CA VAL A 56 0.78 9.39 -3.52
C VAL A 56 2.01 9.38 -4.41
N PHE A 57 2.88 10.40 -4.30
CA PHE A 57 4.13 10.48 -5.05
C PHE A 57 5.04 9.26 -4.77
N CYS A 58 5.27 8.95 -3.49
CA CYS A 58 6.12 7.81 -3.12
C CYS A 58 5.53 6.48 -3.62
N SER A 59 4.21 6.31 -3.53
CA SER A 59 3.51 5.11 -4.01
C SER A 59 3.59 4.96 -5.55
N GLY A 60 3.51 6.08 -6.28
CA GLY A 60 3.70 6.12 -7.73
C GLY A 60 5.12 5.73 -8.15
N MET A 61 6.13 6.31 -7.50
CA MET A 61 7.53 5.97 -7.75
C MET A 61 7.83 4.49 -7.45
N ALA A 62 7.33 3.97 -6.33
CA ALA A 62 7.48 2.56 -5.97
C ALA A 62 6.86 1.63 -7.04
N SER A 63 5.68 2.01 -7.55
CA SER A 63 4.99 1.28 -8.61
C SER A 63 5.77 1.32 -9.93
N ALA A 64 6.33 2.47 -10.30
CA ALA A 64 7.18 2.61 -11.47
C ALA A 64 8.44 1.72 -11.36
N ILE A 65 9.07 1.64 -10.19
CA ILE A 65 10.24 0.76 -9.96
C ILE A 65 9.86 -0.73 -10.05
N ALA A 66 8.70 -1.10 -9.48
CA ALA A 66 8.23 -2.49 -9.40
C ALA A 66 7.70 -3.04 -10.74
N PHE A 67 7.02 -2.20 -11.53
CA PHE A 67 6.33 -2.62 -12.76
C PHE A 67 6.96 -2.05 -14.04
N GLY A 68 7.61 -0.89 -13.97
CA GLY A 68 8.15 -0.19 -15.15
C GLY A 68 9.16 -1.01 -15.96
N GLY A 69 9.93 -1.88 -15.30
CA GLY A 69 10.81 -2.83 -15.99
C GLY A 69 10.07 -3.80 -16.92
N THR A 70 8.85 -4.22 -16.55
CA THR A 70 8.02 -5.12 -17.39
C THR A 70 7.44 -4.37 -18.58
N PHE A 71 6.98 -3.13 -18.39
CA PHE A 71 6.52 -2.28 -19.49
C PHE A 71 7.63 -1.98 -20.50
N ALA A 72 8.85 -1.70 -20.02
CA ALA A 72 10.00 -1.41 -20.88
C ALA A 72 10.54 -2.64 -21.63
N SER A 73 10.60 -3.81 -20.97
CA SER A 73 11.24 -5.00 -21.56
C SER A 73 10.28 -5.95 -22.29
N ARG A 74 8.98 -5.94 -21.96
CA ARG A 74 8.00 -6.90 -22.48
C ARG A 74 6.73 -6.25 -23.05
N GLY A 75 6.76 -4.92 -23.20
CA GLY A 75 5.67 -4.14 -23.81
C GLY A 75 4.48 -3.88 -22.89
N TRP A 76 3.60 -3.03 -23.38
CA TRP A 76 2.44 -2.50 -22.63
C TRP A 76 1.44 -3.57 -22.20
N ILE A 77 1.13 -4.52 -23.08
CA ILE A 77 0.11 -5.55 -22.82
C ILE A 77 0.54 -6.45 -21.65
N LEU A 78 1.77 -6.98 -21.69
CA LEU A 78 2.22 -7.88 -20.63
C LEU A 78 2.45 -7.14 -19.31
N GLY A 79 2.90 -5.88 -19.37
CA GLY A 79 2.93 -4.99 -18.20
C GLY A 79 1.56 -4.85 -17.55
N ALA A 80 0.52 -4.56 -18.35
CA ALA A 80 -0.85 -4.41 -17.88
C ALA A 80 -1.41 -5.70 -17.28
N VAL A 81 -1.24 -6.85 -17.95
CA VAL A 81 -1.70 -8.16 -17.44
C VAL A 81 -1.04 -8.49 -16.09
N ARG A 82 0.27 -8.26 -15.96
CA ARG A 82 0.98 -8.46 -14.70
C ARG A 82 0.43 -7.57 -13.58
N THR A 83 0.15 -6.30 -13.87
CA THR A 83 -0.44 -5.37 -12.90
C THR A 83 -1.85 -5.80 -12.52
N LEU A 84 -2.70 -6.15 -13.50
CA LEU A 84 -4.06 -6.65 -13.26
C LEU A 84 -4.07 -7.91 -12.40
N PHE A 85 -3.14 -8.84 -12.63
CA PHE A 85 -3.03 -10.03 -11.81
C PHE A 85 -2.67 -9.70 -10.34
N ARG A 86 -1.84 -8.68 -10.11
CA ARG A 86 -1.58 -8.19 -8.74
C ARG A 86 -2.81 -7.53 -8.12
N VAL A 87 -3.54 -6.71 -8.88
CA VAL A 87 -4.80 -6.11 -8.43
C VAL A 87 -5.80 -7.20 -8.04
N TRP A 88 -5.93 -8.24 -8.86
CA TRP A 88 -6.77 -9.40 -8.58
C TRP A 88 -6.40 -10.10 -7.27
N GLN A 89 -5.11 -10.35 -7.03
CA GLN A 89 -4.64 -10.94 -5.77
C GLN A 89 -5.01 -10.09 -4.56
N VAL A 90 -4.77 -8.77 -4.64
CA VAL A 90 -5.08 -7.83 -3.55
C VAL A 90 -6.58 -7.74 -3.31
N TYR A 91 -7.40 -7.80 -4.36
CA TYR A 91 -8.85 -7.77 -4.27
C TYR A 91 -9.39 -8.97 -3.48
N TRP A 92 -8.94 -10.19 -3.79
CA TRP A 92 -9.35 -11.37 -3.02
C TRP A 92 -8.85 -11.34 -1.58
N ALA A 93 -7.62 -10.84 -1.35
CA ALA A 93 -7.12 -10.63 0.00
C ALA A 93 -8.00 -9.63 0.78
N HIS A 94 -8.49 -8.58 0.12
CA HIS A 94 -9.40 -7.59 0.71
C HIS A 94 -10.77 -8.20 1.05
N ILE A 95 -11.35 -9.00 0.15
CA ILE A 95 -12.59 -9.75 0.42
C ILE A 95 -12.40 -10.66 1.64
N GLY A 96 -11.30 -11.42 1.68
CA GLY A 96 -10.99 -12.30 2.81
C GLY A 96 -10.89 -11.52 4.13
N ALA A 97 -10.13 -10.42 4.15
CA ALA A 97 -9.99 -9.56 5.33
C ALA A 97 -11.33 -8.98 5.80
N PHE A 98 -12.18 -8.55 4.86
CA PHE A 98 -13.53 -8.07 5.17
C PHE A 98 -14.40 -9.17 5.78
N LEU A 99 -14.46 -10.35 5.17
CA LEU A 99 -15.25 -11.48 5.67
C LEU A 99 -14.79 -11.93 7.07
N VAL A 100 -13.48 -12.00 7.31
CA VAL A 100 -12.92 -12.32 8.63
C VAL A 100 -13.35 -11.27 9.66
N THR A 101 -13.27 -9.99 9.31
CA THR A 101 -13.65 -8.90 10.22
C THR A 101 -15.15 -8.93 10.51
N ALA A 102 -15.99 -9.10 9.49
CA ALA A 102 -17.44 -9.21 9.64
C ALA A 102 -17.85 -10.43 10.47
N ALA A 103 -17.22 -11.58 10.24
CA ALA A 103 -17.46 -12.79 11.03
C ALA A 103 -17.04 -12.60 12.49
N LEU A 104 -15.88 -11.98 12.73
CA LEU A 104 -15.42 -11.65 14.08
C LEU A 104 -16.41 -10.75 14.81
N MET A 105 -16.88 -9.68 14.15
CA MET A 105 -17.90 -8.79 14.73
C MET A 105 -19.20 -9.55 15.04
N ALA A 106 -19.68 -10.37 14.11
CA ALA A 106 -20.90 -11.16 14.33
C ALA A 106 -20.77 -12.13 15.51
N VAL A 107 -19.62 -12.81 15.65
CA VAL A 107 -19.35 -13.72 16.78
C VAL A 107 -19.31 -12.95 18.10
N LEU A 108 -18.61 -11.82 18.16
CA LEU A 108 -18.54 -11.00 19.36
C LEU A 108 -19.92 -10.49 19.78
N THR A 109 -20.71 -9.97 18.83
CA THR A 109 -22.08 -9.52 19.12
C THR A 109 -22.99 -10.66 19.56
N ALA A 110 -22.89 -11.85 18.94
CA ALA A 110 -23.67 -13.01 19.38
C ALA A 110 -23.28 -13.45 20.80
N ALA A 111 -21.98 -13.41 21.15
CA ALA A 111 -21.50 -13.72 22.48
C ALA A 111 -21.98 -12.71 23.54
N GLU A 112 -22.00 -11.42 23.22
CA GLU A 112 -22.58 -10.38 24.09
C GLU A 112 -24.09 -10.56 24.34
N VAL A 113 -24.82 -11.14 23.38
CA VAL A 113 -26.27 -11.41 23.52
C VAL A 113 -26.55 -12.71 24.29
N THR A 114 -25.59 -13.64 24.36
CA THR A 114 -25.76 -14.94 25.06
C THR A 114 -25.16 -14.97 26.46
N GLY A 115 -24.39 -13.97 26.88
CA GLY A 115 -23.84 -13.83 28.23
C GLY A 115 -24.62 -12.82 29.07
#